data_AF-A0A847DT24-F1
#
_entry.id   AF-A0A847DT24-F1
#
_cell.length_a   1.000
_cell.length_b   1.000
_cell.length_c   1.000
_cell.angle_alpha   90.00
_cell.angle_beta   90.00
_cell.angle_gamma   90.00
#
_symmetry.space_group_name_H-M   'P 1'
#
loop_
_entity.id
_entity.type
_entity.pdbx_description
1 polymer ?
#
loop_
_entity_poly.entity_id
_entity_poly.type
_entity_poly.pdbx_seq_one_letter_code
_entity_poly.pdbx_strand_id
1 'polypeptide(L)'
;MTTGHESLRVDAFPIDAELQDIGTTGPELAWLARSYCESPRALVFRNPSPDWRLFALTLPLASRLSLMANPIFGQLTRAWAMNVRFIGVDRDGLVHDFRALLSDRTLSLLVELLARSETSGSDAGDAADTDGAPGTGARALDLLFDALAREMLTVLELQGDDWPRHLAREHRLEPGVAQSLFDHAGRYPDFLAKLREALRNQVIDVEFYGRVLRSIDLREAAVDARISALIESALDPVTLAKLARTPAGKHLGCYNWLRIEPQRAVQRAYLLTRLPSFATFFAEAMLPSTLSGQDGGRRPFDLRRLAARSDSAHSLHWAGMLRRAVDAGQDRATIESIAQRFAVDDNVIRRIWREQPDALGQPPTWHLAQILRRLDALSHRDWPEDEPGWRRLIADAVPAEAL
;
A
#
# COMPACT_ATOMS: atom_id res chain seq x y z
N MET A 1 14.48 22.48 -14.55
CA MET A 1 13.30 22.36 -13.67
C MET A 1 13.82 21.85 -12.34
N THR A 2 13.69 22.63 -11.26
CA THR A 2 14.03 22.14 -9.92
C THR A 2 12.99 21.09 -9.53
N THR A 3 13.40 19.82 -9.50
CA THR A 3 12.60 18.73 -8.95
C THR A 3 12.26 19.06 -7.50
N GLY A 4 10.99 19.35 -7.23
CA GLY A 4 10.53 19.59 -5.88
C GLY A 4 10.36 18.27 -5.16
N HIS A 5 11.20 17.99 -4.18
CA HIS A 5 11.04 16.86 -3.26
C HIS A 5 10.48 17.36 -1.92
N GLU A 6 9.67 16.53 -1.28
CA GLU A 6 8.98 16.84 -0.03
C GLU A 6 9.03 15.60 0.88
N SER A 7 9.53 15.77 2.10
CA SER A 7 9.40 14.76 3.16
C SER A 7 8.14 15.04 3.98
N LEU A 8 7.17 14.12 3.92
CA LEU A 8 5.95 14.22 4.72
C LEU A 8 6.19 13.67 6.11
N ARG A 9 5.91 14.48 7.13
CA ARG A 9 5.97 14.14 8.55
C ARG A 9 4.59 14.31 9.18
N VAL A 10 4.43 13.77 10.38
CA VAL A 10 3.26 14.05 11.21
C VAL A 10 3.25 15.51 11.64
N ASP A 11 2.06 16.09 11.76
CA ASP A 11 1.90 17.46 12.24
C ASP A 11 2.21 17.53 13.75
N ALA A 12 2.79 18.65 14.18
CA ALA A 12 3.08 18.90 15.59
C ALA A 12 1.80 19.23 16.36
N PHE A 13 1.66 18.67 17.56
CA PHE A 13 0.55 18.93 18.48
C PHE A 13 1.08 19.43 19.83
N PRO A 14 0.27 20.15 20.62
CA PRO A 14 0.69 20.65 21.93
C PRO A 14 1.20 19.56 22.89
N ILE A 15 0.64 18.35 22.79
CA ILE A 15 1.04 17.21 23.63
C ILE A 15 2.48 16.73 23.35
N ASP A 16 3.10 17.14 22.25
CA ASP A 16 4.46 16.72 21.90
C ASP A 16 5.49 17.30 22.86
N ALA A 17 5.28 18.54 23.32
CA ALA A 17 6.15 19.15 24.32
C ALA A 17 6.08 18.38 25.65
N GLU A 18 4.87 17.94 26.06
CA GLU A 18 4.69 17.10 27.25
C GLU A 18 5.28 15.70 27.06
N LEU A 19 5.13 15.11 25.86
CA LEU A 19 5.62 13.77 25.53
C LEU A 19 7.16 13.71 25.47
N GLN A 20 7.78 14.74 24.91
CA GLN A 20 9.24 14.84 24.72
C GLN A 20 9.95 15.39 25.96
N ASP A 21 9.21 15.82 26.98
CA ASP A 21 9.79 16.23 28.26
C ASP A 21 10.23 15.01 29.07
N ILE A 22 11.56 14.87 29.20
CA ILE A 22 12.21 13.82 29.99
C ILE A 22 11.73 13.84 31.46
N GLY A 23 11.44 15.04 32.00
CA GLY A 23 10.96 15.17 33.38
C GLY A 23 9.57 14.59 33.59
N THR A 24 8.74 14.57 32.55
CA THR A 24 7.35 14.11 32.58
C THR A 24 7.23 12.62 32.20
N THR A 25 7.93 12.18 31.15
CA THR A 25 7.74 10.82 30.58
C THR A 25 8.92 9.87 30.78
N GLY A 26 10.06 10.38 31.24
CA GLY A 26 11.31 9.65 31.33
C GLY A 26 12.10 9.64 30.01
N PRO A 27 13.41 9.36 30.06
CA PRO A 27 14.32 9.57 28.93
C PRO A 27 14.02 8.67 27.71
N GLU A 28 13.64 7.41 27.94
CA GLU A 28 13.36 6.46 26.86
C GLU A 28 12.08 6.82 26.10
N LEU A 29 11.01 7.20 26.81
CA LEU A 29 9.73 7.53 26.20
C LEU A 29 9.79 8.88 25.49
N ALA A 30 10.45 9.87 26.09
CA ALA A 30 10.73 11.16 25.47
C ALA A 30 11.51 11.01 24.15
N TRP A 31 12.55 10.17 24.15
CA TRP A 31 13.33 9.89 22.94
C TRP A 31 12.49 9.19 21.85
N LEU A 32 11.69 8.19 22.21
CA LEU A 32 10.80 7.51 21.26
C LEU A 32 9.72 8.45 20.70
N ALA A 33 9.15 9.33 21.54
CA ALA A 33 8.18 10.33 21.11
C ALA A 33 8.80 11.34 20.12
N ARG A 34 10.05 11.72 20.36
CA ARG A 34 10.81 12.59 19.45
C ARG A 34 11.08 11.91 18.11
N SER A 35 11.64 10.70 18.11
CA SER A 35 11.86 9.91 16.89
C SER A 35 10.56 9.70 16.11
N TYR A 36 9.44 9.42 16.80
CA TYR A 36 8.13 9.34 16.18
C TYR A 36 7.72 10.62 15.42
N CYS A 37 7.92 11.79 16.02
CA CYS A 37 7.53 13.08 15.44
C CYS A 37 8.44 13.50 14.29
N GLU A 38 9.74 13.28 14.41
CA GLU A 38 10.75 13.75 13.44
C GLU A 38 10.86 12.82 12.21
N SER A 39 10.51 11.55 12.37
CA SER A 39 10.62 10.55 11.31
C SER A 39 9.65 10.82 10.13
N PRO A 40 10.15 10.84 8.89
CA PRO A 40 9.28 10.97 7.72
C PRO A 40 8.40 9.72 7.54
N ARG A 41 7.18 9.93 7.04
CA ARG A 41 6.19 8.89 6.66
C ARG A 41 6.19 8.61 5.18
N ALA A 42 6.50 9.61 4.37
CA ALA A 42 6.65 9.42 2.94
C ALA A 42 7.64 10.44 2.37
N LEU A 43 8.30 10.00 1.30
CA LEU A 43 9.12 10.84 0.45
C LEU A 43 8.39 11.04 -0.87
N VAL A 44 8.17 12.29 -1.26
CA VAL A 44 7.40 12.63 -2.45
C VAL A 44 8.25 13.46 -3.40
N PHE A 45 8.30 13.04 -4.66
CA PHE A 45 9.01 13.72 -5.74
C PHE A 45 8.00 14.13 -6.80
N ARG A 46 7.89 15.43 -7.05
CA ARG A 46 6.98 15.97 -8.06
C ARG A 46 7.74 16.28 -9.34
N ASN A 47 7.19 15.81 -10.45
CA ASN A 47 7.79 15.92 -11.78
C ASN A 47 9.29 15.57 -11.79
N PRO A 48 9.69 14.41 -11.27
CA PRO A 48 11.10 14.02 -11.17
C PRO A 48 11.79 13.91 -12.53
N SER A 49 11.04 13.65 -13.59
CA SER A 49 11.53 13.65 -14.98
C SER A 49 10.36 13.90 -15.96
N PRO A 50 10.63 14.09 -17.26
CA PRO A 50 9.57 14.28 -18.26
C PRO A 50 8.57 13.12 -18.37
N ASP A 51 8.98 11.89 -18.04
CA ASP A 51 8.14 10.69 -18.14
C ASP A 51 7.36 10.40 -16.85
N TRP A 52 7.66 11.10 -15.76
CA TRP A 52 7.14 10.81 -14.42
C TRP A 52 6.54 12.06 -13.78
N ARG A 53 5.25 12.01 -13.43
CA ARG A 53 4.53 13.09 -12.72
C ARG A 53 4.81 13.08 -11.23
N LEU A 54 4.90 11.88 -10.65
CA LEU A 54 5.02 11.68 -9.21
C LEU A 54 5.82 10.41 -8.91
N PHE A 55 6.73 10.49 -7.95
CA PHE A 55 7.16 9.33 -7.17
C PHE A 55 6.79 9.54 -5.71
N ALA A 56 6.21 8.52 -5.10
CA ALA A 56 5.89 8.50 -3.68
C ALA A 56 6.45 7.22 -3.06
N LEU A 57 7.41 7.38 -2.15
CA LEU A 57 7.94 6.30 -1.33
C LEU A 57 7.33 6.40 0.05
N THR A 58 6.38 5.54 0.38
CA THR A 58 5.86 5.46 1.75
C THR A 58 6.79 4.60 2.59
N LEU A 59 7.15 5.16 3.74
CA LEU A 59 8.11 4.57 4.65
C LEU A 59 7.35 3.75 5.70
N PRO A 60 7.89 2.58 6.08
CA PRO A 60 7.34 1.82 7.20
C PRO A 60 7.51 2.60 8.51
N LEU A 61 6.73 2.17 9.50
CA LEU A 61 6.68 2.74 10.83
C LEU A 61 8.06 2.99 11.44
N ALA A 62 8.24 4.22 11.92
CA ALA A 62 9.49 4.76 12.47
C ALA A 62 10.14 3.92 13.57
N SER A 63 9.35 3.22 14.40
CA SER A 63 9.89 2.51 15.57
C SER A 63 10.89 1.41 15.23
N ARG A 64 10.93 0.96 13.97
CA ARG A 64 11.89 -0.05 13.51
C ARG A 64 13.24 0.55 13.11
N LEU A 65 13.33 1.83 12.77
CA LEU A 65 14.56 2.44 12.25
C LEU A 65 15.71 2.37 13.26
N SER A 66 15.41 2.61 14.53
CA SER A 66 16.36 2.49 15.64
C SER A 66 16.87 1.08 15.88
N LEU A 67 16.03 0.06 15.70
CA LEU A 67 16.42 -1.35 15.79
C LEU A 67 17.26 -1.80 14.59
N MET A 68 17.08 -1.16 13.43
CA MET A 68 17.79 -1.47 12.19
C MET A 68 19.22 -0.92 12.12
N ALA A 69 19.55 0.05 12.98
CA ALA A 69 20.93 0.51 13.17
C ALA A 69 21.82 -0.55 13.84
N ASN A 70 21.23 -1.59 14.45
CA ASN A 70 21.99 -2.66 15.08
C ASN A 70 22.28 -3.80 14.06
N PRO A 71 23.58 -4.11 13.82
CA PRO A 71 24.02 -5.03 12.76
C PRO A 71 23.52 -6.47 12.92
N ILE A 72 23.01 -6.83 14.10
CA ILE A 72 22.47 -8.16 14.39
C ILE A 72 21.09 -8.35 13.71
N PHE A 73 20.39 -7.27 13.34
CA PHE A 73 18.98 -7.32 12.92
C PHE A 73 18.73 -7.30 11.41
N GLY A 74 19.59 -7.92 10.59
CA GLY A 74 19.40 -7.99 9.13
C GLY A 74 18.05 -8.59 8.67
N GLN A 75 17.36 -9.36 9.53
CA GLN A 75 16.00 -9.84 9.27
C GLN A 75 14.92 -8.74 9.37
N LEU A 76 15.12 -7.72 10.22
CA LEU A 76 14.22 -6.58 10.34
C LEU A 76 14.24 -5.72 9.07
N THR A 77 15.38 -5.62 8.37
CA THR A 77 15.48 -4.96 7.04
C THR A 77 14.59 -5.59 6.00
N ARG A 78 14.47 -6.93 5.97
CA ARG A 78 13.54 -7.60 5.07
C ARG A 78 12.08 -7.35 5.49
N ALA A 79 11.76 -7.48 6.78
CA ALA A 79 10.40 -7.22 7.27
C ALA A 79 9.97 -5.75 7.10
N TRP A 80 10.92 -4.81 7.15
CA TRP A 80 10.72 -3.39 6.88
C TRP A 80 10.52 -3.13 5.38
N ALA A 81 11.35 -3.71 4.52
CA ALA A 81 11.20 -3.66 3.07
C ALA A 81 9.87 -4.24 2.58
N MET A 82 9.28 -5.18 3.33
CA MET A 82 7.95 -5.70 3.04
C MET A 82 6.84 -4.64 3.20
N ASN A 83 7.08 -3.57 3.96
CA ASN A 83 6.11 -2.52 4.26
C ASN A 83 6.39 -1.22 3.51
N VAL A 84 7.60 -1.04 2.96
CA VAL A 84 7.89 0.09 2.07
C VAL A 84 6.98 -0.04 0.83
N ARG A 85 6.35 1.05 0.39
CA ARG A 85 5.68 1.10 -0.92
C ARG A 85 6.34 2.16 -1.76
N PHE A 86 6.69 1.80 -2.98
CA PHE A 86 7.23 2.75 -3.94
C PHE A 86 6.25 2.86 -5.11
N ILE A 87 5.49 3.95 -5.13
CA ILE A 87 4.52 4.25 -6.18
C ILE A 87 5.07 5.29 -7.14
N GLY A 88 4.92 5.03 -8.43
CA GLY A 88 5.16 6.00 -9.49
C GLY A 88 3.90 6.29 -10.29
N VAL A 89 3.72 7.55 -10.68
CA VAL A 89 2.69 7.97 -11.63
C VAL A 89 3.38 8.52 -12.86
N ASP A 90 3.17 7.85 -13.99
CA ASP A 90 3.79 8.26 -15.26
C ASP A 90 3.09 9.48 -15.88
N ARG A 91 3.66 9.99 -16.97
CA ARG A 91 3.12 11.11 -17.73
C ARG A 91 1.72 10.88 -18.29
N ASP A 92 1.32 9.63 -18.51
CA ASP A 92 0.00 9.25 -19.03
C ASP A 92 -1.04 9.07 -17.91
N GLY A 93 -0.57 9.12 -16.65
CA GLY A 93 -1.34 9.00 -15.43
C GLY A 93 -1.59 7.55 -15.03
N LEU A 94 -0.82 6.57 -15.50
CA LEU A 94 -0.85 5.20 -15.00
C LEU A 94 -0.02 5.08 -13.72
N VAL A 95 -0.45 4.19 -12.84
CA VAL A 95 0.14 3.98 -11.52
C VAL A 95 0.97 2.71 -11.53
N HIS A 96 2.20 2.81 -11.05
CA HIS A 96 3.16 1.73 -10.99
C HIS A 96 3.56 1.45 -9.54
N ASP A 97 3.73 0.18 -9.19
CA ASP A 97 4.34 -0.28 -7.95
C ASP A 97 5.75 -0.83 -8.25
N PHE A 98 6.73 -0.03 -7.87
CA PHE A 98 8.14 -0.28 -8.08
C PHE A 98 8.82 -0.87 -6.86
N ARG A 99 8.07 -1.35 -5.86
CA ARG A 99 8.66 -2.00 -4.68
C ARG A 99 9.64 -3.12 -5.04
N ALA A 100 9.39 -3.86 -6.12
CA ALA A 100 10.28 -4.91 -6.61
C ALA A 100 11.65 -4.40 -7.12
N LEU A 101 11.78 -3.10 -7.39
CA LEU A 101 13.03 -2.46 -7.81
C LEU A 101 13.88 -1.96 -6.64
N LEU A 102 13.34 -1.96 -5.42
CA LEU A 102 14.10 -1.60 -4.22
C LEU A 102 15.08 -2.72 -3.88
N SER A 103 16.34 -2.55 -4.26
CA SER A 103 17.41 -3.49 -3.96
C SER A 103 17.81 -3.43 -2.47
N ASP A 104 18.44 -4.50 -1.96
CA ASP A 104 19.02 -4.50 -0.61
C ASP A 104 19.97 -3.30 -0.40
N ARG A 105 20.71 -2.91 -1.43
CA ARG A 105 21.60 -1.73 -1.39
C ARG A 105 20.81 -0.44 -1.23
N THR A 106 19.76 -0.25 -2.01
CA THR A 106 18.89 0.94 -1.95
C THR A 106 18.21 1.05 -0.59
N LEU A 107 17.77 -0.09 -0.04
CA LEU A 107 17.19 -0.18 1.31
C LEU A 107 18.21 0.12 2.40
N SER A 108 19.43 -0.43 2.31
CA SER A 108 20.52 -0.14 3.26
C SER A 108 20.87 1.34 3.27
N LEU A 109 21.01 1.97 2.10
CA LEU A 109 21.24 3.41 2.00
C LEU A 109 20.11 4.16 2.70
N LEU A 110 18.85 3.89 2.33
CA LEU A 110 17.68 4.54 2.93
C LEU A 110 17.65 4.41 4.46
N VAL A 111 17.95 3.24 5.02
CA VAL A 111 18.00 2.98 6.47
C VAL A 111 19.14 3.76 7.15
N GLU A 112 20.37 3.69 6.62
CA GLU A 112 21.52 4.41 7.17
C GLU A 112 21.27 5.93 7.25
N LEU A 113 20.50 6.45 6.31
CA LEU A 113 20.27 7.88 6.14
C LEU A 113 19.12 8.37 7.02
N LEU A 114 18.07 7.57 7.15
CA LEU A 114 17.02 7.81 8.15
C LEU A 114 17.61 7.81 9.56
N ALA A 115 18.51 6.86 9.87
CA ALA A 115 19.19 6.82 11.17
C ALA A 115 20.06 8.07 11.42
N ARG A 116 20.75 8.60 10.39
CA ARG A 116 21.49 9.87 10.50
C ARG A 116 20.60 11.09 10.72
N SER A 117 19.39 11.07 10.19
CA SER A 117 18.42 12.16 10.41
C SER A 117 17.91 12.17 11.85
N GLU A 118 17.72 11.00 12.47
CA GLU A 118 17.33 10.88 13.88
C GLU A 118 18.46 11.34 14.83
N THR A 119 19.72 11.02 14.52
CA THR A 119 20.87 11.45 15.35
C THR A 119 21.22 12.93 15.16
N SER A 120 21.01 13.50 13.97
CA SER A 120 21.26 14.94 13.75
C SER A 120 20.24 15.82 14.49
N GLY A 121 19.07 15.28 14.85
CA GLY A 121 18.11 15.94 15.74
C GLY A 121 18.64 16.08 17.16
N SER A 122 19.39 15.10 17.69
CA SER A 122 19.83 15.12 19.09
C SER A 122 20.84 16.23 19.43
N ASP A 123 21.60 16.71 18.44
CA ASP A 123 22.64 17.73 18.64
C ASP A 123 22.13 19.17 18.46
N ALA A 124 20.87 19.37 18.05
CA ALA A 124 20.25 20.69 17.90
C ALA A 124 19.68 21.24 19.22
N GLY A 125 20.42 21.09 20.32
CA GLY A 125 20.29 21.97 21.46
C GLY A 125 21.03 23.28 21.16
N ASP A 126 20.37 24.42 21.39
CA ASP A 126 20.96 25.77 21.49
C ASP A 126 21.34 26.57 20.23
N ALA A 127 20.62 26.43 19.11
CA ALA A 127 20.59 27.52 18.12
C ALA A 127 19.16 27.94 17.83
N ALA A 128 18.78 29.11 18.37
CA ALA A 128 17.57 29.80 18.01
C ALA A 128 17.54 30.02 16.48
N ASP A 129 16.66 29.30 15.78
CA ASP A 129 16.31 29.55 14.39
C ASP A 129 15.68 30.95 14.29
N THR A 130 16.54 31.93 14.07
CA THR A 130 16.19 33.23 13.51
C THR A 130 16.37 33.11 12.00
N ASP A 131 15.33 33.49 11.25
CA ASP A 131 15.19 33.40 9.79
C ASP A 131 15.10 32.00 9.20
N GLY A 132 13.85 31.47 9.13
CA GLY A 132 13.19 30.84 7.97
C GLY A 132 13.93 29.87 7.03
N ALA A 133 15.15 29.45 7.33
CA ALA A 133 15.98 28.60 6.52
C ALA A 133 15.83 27.15 6.99
N PRO A 134 15.64 26.19 6.07
CA PRO A 134 15.57 24.79 6.46
C PRO A 134 16.89 24.36 7.12
N GLY A 135 16.80 23.86 8.35
CA GLY A 135 17.94 23.42 9.15
C GLY A 135 18.83 22.40 8.43
N THR A 136 20.06 22.22 8.90
CA THR A 136 21.11 21.40 8.26
C THR A 136 20.66 19.96 7.96
N GLY A 137 19.79 19.38 8.80
CA GLY A 137 19.19 18.05 8.58
C GLY A 137 18.20 18.00 7.41
N ALA A 138 17.45 19.08 7.15
CA ALA A 138 16.57 19.18 5.99
C ALA A 138 17.41 19.26 4.68
N ARG A 139 18.50 20.03 4.68
CA ARG A 139 19.42 20.10 3.50
C ARG A 139 20.11 18.77 3.20
N ALA A 140 20.44 17.98 4.21
CA ALA A 140 21.03 16.65 4.02
C ALA A 140 20.03 15.67 3.43
N LEU A 141 18.77 15.70 3.87
CA LEU A 141 17.67 14.92 3.29
C LEU A 141 17.41 15.35 1.84
N ASP A 142 17.44 16.65 1.55
CA ASP A 142 17.21 17.21 0.21
C ASP A 142 18.23 16.71 -0.83
N LEU A 143 19.53 16.77 -0.51
CA LEU A 143 20.61 16.27 -1.39
C LEU A 143 20.51 14.77 -1.63
N LEU A 144 19.98 14.06 -0.63
CA LEU A 144 19.85 12.62 -0.67
C LEU A 144 18.63 12.15 -1.45
N PHE A 145 17.54 12.89 -1.33
CA PHE A 145 16.34 12.69 -2.12
C PHE A 145 16.68 12.91 -3.59
N ASP A 146 17.48 13.92 -3.91
CA ASP A 146 18.03 14.06 -5.26
C ASP A 146 18.89 12.85 -5.67
N ALA A 147 19.78 12.35 -4.79
CA ALA A 147 20.60 11.17 -5.08
C ALA A 147 19.79 9.87 -5.26
N LEU A 148 18.81 9.61 -4.40
CA LEU A 148 17.93 8.44 -4.44
C LEU A 148 16.97 8.52 -5.62
N ALA A 149 16.41 9.70 -5.92
CA ALA A 149 15.65 9.93 -7.13
C ALA A 149 16.49 9.68 -8.37
N ARG A 150 17.75 10.15 -8.41
CA ARG A 150 18.67 9.88 -9.52
C ARG A 150 19.00 8.40 -9.65
N GLU A 151 19.30 7.68 -8.56
CA GLU A 151 19.57 6.25 -8.60
C GLU A 151 18.34 5.47 -9.08
N MET A 152 17.15 5.81 -8.57
CA MET A 152 15.89 5.17 -8.95
C MET A 152 15.51 5.48 -10.39
N LEU A 153 15.65 6.73 -10.84
CA LEU A 153 15.49 7.11 -12.24
C LEU A 153 16.48 6.38 -13.12
N THR A 154 17.75 6.26 -12.71
CA THR A 154 18.76 5.49 -13.45
C THR A 154 18.36 4.02 -13.56
N VAL A 155 17.88 3.41 -12.48
CA VAL A 155 17.37 2.03 -12.51
C VAL A 155 16.17 1.91 -13.45
N LEU A 156 15.24 2.87 -13.44
CA LEU A 156 14.07 2.88 -14.32
C LEU A 156 14.45 3.07 -15.79
N GLU A 157 15.39 3.98 -16.09
CA GLU A 157 15.95 4.21 -17.42
C GLU A 157 16.68 2.97 -17.94
N LEU A 158 17.46 2.29 -17.10
CA LEU A 158 18.16 1.06 -17.44
C LEU A 158 17.22 -0.13 -17.69
N GLN A 159 16.01 -0.12 -17.13
CA GLN A 159 15.00 -1.17 -17.34
C GLN A 159 14.26 -1.04 -18.69
N GLY A 160 14.50 0.03 -19.46
CA GLY A 160 13.93 0.24 -20.80
C GLY A 160 12.40 0.31 -20.80
N ASP A 161 11.76 -0.11 -21.91
CA ASP A 161 10.30 0.00 -22.14
C ASP A 161 9.43 -1.01 -21.35
N ASP A 162 10.01 -1.80 -20.46
CA ASP A 162 9.29 -2.85 -19.72
C ASP A 162 8.69 -2.29 -18.41
N TRP A 163 7.98 -1.17 -18.51
CA TRP A 163 7.20 -0.57 -17.42
C TRP A 163 5.86 -1.26 -17.18
N PRO A 164 5.14 -1.81 -18.19
CA PRO A 164 3.84 -2.43 -17.98
C PRO A 164 3.82 -3.55 -16.92
N ARG A 165 4.93 -4.27 -16.73
CA ARG A 165 5.04 -5.31 -15.68
C ARG A 165 4.92 -4.75 -14.25
N HIS A 166 5.20 -3.46 -14.07
CA HIS A 166 5.18 -2.78 -12.78
C HIS A 166 3.88 -2.04 -12.50
N LEU A 167 2.86 -2.15 -13.36
CA LEU A 167 1.54 -1.56 -13.08
C LEU A 167 1.03 -2.01 -11.71
N ALA A 168 0.58 -1.05 -10.90
CA ALA A 168 0.02 -1.31 -9.58
C ALA A 168 -1.25 -2.17 -9.72
N ARG A 169 -1.35 -3.24 -8.90
CA ARG A 169 -2.45 -4.22 -8.96
C ARG A 169 -3.25 -4.37 -7.68
N GLU A 170 -2.65 -4.07 -6.53
CA GLU A 170 -3.20 -4.48 -5.22
C GLU A 170 -3.68 -3.29 -4.39
N HIS A 171 -2.94 -2.17 -4.42
CA HIS A 171 -3.08 -1.14 -3.39
C HIS A 171 -4.33 -0.27 -3.56
N ARG A 172 -4.86 0.14 -2.42
CA ARG A 172 -5.99 1.07 -2.27
C ARG A 172 -5.56 2.36 -1.60
N LEU A 173 -6.23 3.46 -1.95
CA LEU A 173 -5.96 4.76 -1.33
C LEU A 173 -6.84 5.06 -0.11
N GLU A 174 -7.88 4.27 0.15
CA GLU A 174 -8.72 4.48 1.33
C GLU A 174 -8.04 3.95 2.59
N PRO A 175 -7.92 4.77 3.66
CA PRO A 175 -7.33 4.33 4.91
C PRO A 175 -8.25 3.31 5.62
N GLY A 176 -7.65 2.43 6.41
CA GLY A 176 -8.39 1.47 7.25
C GLY A 176 -9.09 0.32 6.50
N VAL A 177 -8.94 0.23 5.17
CA VAL A 177 -9.47 -0.88 4.37
C VAL A 177 -8.37 -1.92 4.10
N ALA A 178 -8.74 -3.19 3.96
CA ALA A 178 -7.80 -4.23 3.54
C ALA A 178 -7.11 -3.84 2.22
N GLN A 179 -5.81 -4.14 2.11
CA GLN A 179 -4.97 -3.73 0.97
C GLN A 179 -4.81 -2.21 0.79
N SER A 180 -5.15 -1.41 1.81
CA SER A 180 -4.76 -0.01 1.89
C SER A 180 -3.24 0.12 1.73
N LEU A 181 -2.83 1.14 0.99
CA LEU A 181 -1.44 1.58 0.91
C LEU A 181 -0.93 2.03 2.29
N PHE A 182 -1.85 2.47 3.14
CA PHE A 182 -1.64 2.88 4.53
C PHE A 182 -1.99 1.69 5.43
N ASP A 183 -0.99 0.87 5.75
CA ASP A 183 -1.15 -0.23 6.70
C ASP A 183 -1.09 0.30 8.14
N HIS A 184 -2.17 0.15 8.88
CA HIS A 184 -2.26 0.52 10.29
C HIS A 184 -1.98 -0.65 11.23
N ALA A 185 -1.80 -1.87 10.71
CA ALA A 185 -1.56 -3.04 11.53
C ALA A 185 -0.18 -2.92 12.21
N GLY A 186 -0.22 -2.61 13.51
CA GLY A 186 0.97 -2.49 14.35
C GLY A 186 1.64 -1.13 14.30
N ARG A 187 0.89 0.00 14.30
CA ARG A 187 1.44 1.36 14.46
C ARG A 187 2.43 1.43 15.65
N TYR A 188 3.67 1.86 15.39
CA TYR A 188 4.77 2.11 16.35
C TYR A 188 4.81 1.15 17.56
N PRO A 189 5.02 -0.17 17.34
CA PRO A 189 4.87 -1.18 18.38
C PRO A 189 5.71 -0.90 19.63
N ASP A 190 6.93 -0.39 19.45
CA ASP A 190 7.86 -0.13 20.54
C ASP A 190 7.47 1.12 21.33
N PHE A 191 7.06 2.20 20.65
CA PHE A 191 6.53 3.39 21.29
C PHE A 191 5.24 3.08 22.05
N LEU A 192 4.30 2.34 21.46
CA LEU A 192 3.08 1.91 22.14
C LEU A 192 3.37 0.92 23.29
N ALA A 193 4.37 0.06 23.16
CA ALA A 193 4.80 -0.82 24.25
C ALA A 193 5.35 -0.02 25.42
N LYS A 194 6.20 0.97 25.16
CA LYS A 194 6.77 1.86 26.18
C LYS A 194 5.73 2.80 26.78
N LEU A 195 4.78 3.29 25.99
CA LEU A 195 3.62 4.05 26.49
C LEU A 195 2.78 3.20 27.45
N ARG A 196 2.52 1.93 27.10
CA ARG A 196 1.83 0.97 27.98
C ARG A 196 2.65 0.61 29.22
N GLU A 197 3.97 0.57 29.12
CA GLU A 197 4.88 0.36 30.26
C GLU A 197 4.87 1.55 31.21
N ALA A 198 4.99 2.77 30.69
CA ALA A 198 4.93 4.01 31.47
C ALA A 198 3.61 4.15 32.22
N LEU A 199 2.48 3.79 31.60
CA LEU A 199 1.17 3.75 32.25
C LEU A 199 1.14 2.70 33.38
N ARG A 200 1.67 1.50 33.13
CA ARG A 200 1.74 0.43 34.14
C ARG A 200 2.61 0.82 35.34
N ASN A 201 3.69 1.55 35.09
CA ASN A 201 4.62 2.02 36.10
C ASN A 201 4.19 3.35 36.75
N GLN A 202 3.00 3.88 36.42
CA GLN A 202 2.46 5.14 36.94
C GLN A 202 3.34 6.36 36.66
N VAL A 203 4.18 6.31 35.62
CA VAL A 203 4.96 7.45 35.13
C VAL A 203 4.03 8.45 34.44
N ILE A 204 3.00 7.95 33.76
CA ILE A 204 1.94 8.73 33.13
C ILE A 204 0.57 8.24 33.62
N ASP A 205 -0.43 9.12 33.59
CA ASP A 205 -1.81 8.78 33.94
C ASP A 205 -2.64 8.29 32.73
N VAL A 206 -3.85 7.80 33.01
CA VAL A 206 -4.78 7.26 32.01
C VAL A 206 -5.28 8.36 31.05
N GLU A 207 -5.44 9.58 31.55
CA GLU A 207 -5.93 10.70 30.75
C GLU A 207 -4.90 11.12 29.70
N PHE A 208 -3.65 11.27 30.12
CA PHE A 208 -2.48 11.50 29.28
C PHE A 208 -2.35 10.41 28.24
N TYR A 209 -2.34 9.13 28.66
CA TYR A 209 -2.30 7.99 27.75
C TYR A 209 -3.40 8.05 26.66
N GLY A 210 -4.64 8.36 27.06
CA GLY A 210 -5.77 8.49 26.14
C GLY A 210 -5.67 9.72 25.21
N ARG A 211 -5.09 10.83 25.65
CA ARG A 211 -4.79 11.99 24.78
C ARG A 211 -3.71 11.63 23.75
N VAL A 212 -2.66 10.93 24.17
CA VAL A 212 -1.56 10.50 23.28
C VAL A 212 -2.08 9.61 22.16
N LEU A 213 -2.82 8.54 22.48
CA LEU A 213 -3.35 7.62 21.46
C LEU A 213 -4.24 8.33 20.43
N ARG A 214 -5.17 9.17 20.90
CA ARG A 214 -6.03 9.97 20.00
C ARG A 214 -5.21 10.89 19.11
N SER A 215 -4.15 11.50 19.65
CA SER A 215 -3.28 12.37 18.86
C SER A 215 -2.51 11.60 17.78
N ILE A 216 -2.06 10.37 18.07
CA ILE A 216 -1.41 9.50 17.08
C ILE A 216 -2.39 9.18 15.95
N ASP A 217 -3.60 8.72 16.29
CA ASP A 217 -4.59 8.32 15.29
C ASP A 217 -4.99 9.47 14.36
N LEU A 218 -5.18 10.68 14.91
CA LEU A 218 -5.50 11.88 14.14
C LEU A 218 -4.37 12.28 13.19
N ARG A 219 -3.12 12.26 13.66
CA ARG A 219 -1.95 12.66 12.86
C ARG A 219 -1.67 11.69 11.74
N GLU A 220 -1.72 10.40 12.01
CA GLU A 220 -1.48 9.38 10.99
C GLU A 220 -2.57 9.45 9.92
N ALA A 221 -3.85 9.57 10.33
CA ALA A 221 -4.93 9.78 9.38
C ALA A 221 -4.77 11.06 8.53
N ALA A 222 -4.26 12.16 9.12
CA ALA A 222 -3.99 13.39 8.40
C ALA A 222 -2.85 13.23 7.37
N VAL A 223 -1.76 12.53 7.74
CA VAL A 223 -0.65 12.26 6.83
C VAL A 223 -1.07 11.31 5.70
N ASP A 224 -1.83 10.25 6.01
CA ASP A 224 -2.36 9.33 5.00
C ASP A 224 -3.27 10.06 4.01
N ALA A 225 -4.14 10.95 4.50
CA ALA A 225 -4.97 11.81 3.66
C ALA A 225 -4.13 12.74 2.76
N ARG A 226 -3.03 13.30 3.27
CA ARG A 226 -2.09 14.11 2.48
C ARG A 226 -1.42 13.28 1.38
N ILE A 227 -0.88 12.11 1.70
CA ILE A 227 -0.24 11.21 0.71
C ILE A 227 -1.27 10.80 -0.35
N SER A 228 -2.47 10.41 0.07
CA SER A 228 -3.57 10.02 -0.81
C SER A 228 -3.96 11.16 -1.76
N ALA A 229 -4.14 12.37 -1.25
CA ALA A 229 -4.45 13.56 -2.05
C ALA A 229 -3.34 13.89 -3.07
N LEU A 230 -2.07 13.69 -2.71
CA LEU A 230 -0.95 13.90 -3.63
C LEU A 230 -0.96 12.90 -4.78
N ILE A 231 -1.17 11.62 -4.47
CA ILE A 231 -1.32 10.59 -5.51
C ILE A 231 -2.51 10.93 -6.40
N GLU A 232 -3.69 11.20 -5.82
CA GLU A 232 -4.90 11.55 -6.57
C GLU A 232 -4.71 12.77 -7.47
N SER A 233 -3.98 13.79 -7.02
CA SER A 233 -3.70 14.99 -7.81
C SER A 233 -2.87 14.71 -9.08
N ALA A 234 -2.11 13.62 -9.11
CA ALA A 234 -1.33 13.20 -10.26
C ALA A 234 -2.13 12.34 -11.26
N LEU A 235 -3.29 11.81 -10.85
CA LEU A 235 -4.14 10.91 -11.63
C LEU A 235 -5.15 11.65 -12.52
N ASP A 236 -5.75 10.92 -13.46
CA ASP A 236 -6.83 11.43 -14.31
C ASP A 236 -8.14 11.55 -13.51
N PRO A 237 -8.70 12.76 -13.34
CA PRO A 237 -9.88 12.98 -12.50
C PRO A 237 -11.13 12.32 -13.06
N VAL A 238 -11.24 12.17 -14.40
CA VAL A 238 -12.42 11.54 -15.03
C VAL A 238 -12.46 10.05 -14.72
N THR A 239 -11.31 9.37 -14.79
CA THR A 239 -11.19 7.95 -14.48
C THR A 239 -11.41 7.69 -13.00
N LEU A 240 -10.85 8.53 -12.13
CA LEU A 240 -11.14 8.48 -10.69
C LEU A 240 -12.63 8.69 -10.39
N ALA A 241 -13.29 9.66 -11.02
CA ALA A 241 -14.71 9.89 -10.82
C ALA A 241 -15.58 8.71 -11.29
N LYS A 242 -15.19 8.02 -12.37
CA LYS A 242 -15.85 6.78 -12.81
C LYS A 242 -15.67 5.67 -11.79
N LEU A 243 -14.45 5.48 -11.28
CA LEU A 243 -14.14 4.45 -10.30
C LEU A 243 -14.85 4.71 -8.96
N ALA A 244 -14.90 5.97 -8.50
CA ALA A 244 -15.56 6.37 -7.27
C ALA A 244 -17.08 6.13 -7.26
N ARG A 245 -17.71 5.97 -8.43
CA ARG A 245 -19.13 5.57 -8.56
C ARG A 245 -19.34 4.06 -8.39
N THR A 246 -18.26 3.29 -8.32
CA THR A 246 -18.32 1.84 -8.12
C THR A 246 -18.04 1.51 -6.65
N PRO A 247 -18.59 0.40 -6.13
CA PRO A 247 -18.27 -0.11 -4.80
C PRO A 247 -16.84 -0.67 -4.69
N ALA A 248 -16.06 -0.67 -5.79
CA ALA A 248 -14.63 -1.01 -5.76
C ALA A 248 -13.79 0.04 -5.02
N GLY A 249 -14.25 1.29 -4.94
CA GLY A 249 -13.51 2.36 -4.27
C GLY A 249 -12.25 2.78 -5.02
N LYS A 250 -11.34 3.52 -4.36
CA LYS A 250 -10.09 4.08 -4.90
C LYS A 250 -8.97 3.04 -5.01
N HIS A 251 -9.27 1.93 -5.68
CA HIS A 251 -8.35 0.85 -5.93
C HIS A 251 -7.45 1.16 -7.14
N LEU A 252 -6.12 1.23 -6.95
CA LEU A 252 -5.16 1.69 -7.96
C LEU A 252 -5.09 0.77 -9.18
N GLY A 253 -5.18 -0.55 -8.98
CA GLY A 253 -5.25 -1.52 -10.08
C GLY A 253 -6.52 -1.40 -10.94
N CYS A 254 -7.68 -1.18 -10.32
CA CYS A 254 -8.92 -0.91 -11.04
C CYS A 254 -8.84 0.42 -11.80
N TYR A 255 -8.25 1.46 -11.20
CA TYR A 255 -7.98 2.72 -11.89
C TYR A 255 -7.13 2.51 -13.16
N ASN A 256 -6.02 1.79 -13.06
CA ASN A 256 -5.19 1.45 -14.22
C ASN A 256 -5.98 0.70 -15.29
N TRP A 257 -6.81 -0.26 -14.87
CA TRP A 257 -7.60 -1.08 -15.79
C TRP A 257 -8.64 -0.26 -16.56
N LEU A 258 -9.26 0.74 -15.92
CA LEU A 258 -10.15 1.69 -16.58
C LEU A 258 -9.40 2.68 -17.48
N ARG A 259 -8.15 3.03 -17.12
CA ARG A 259 -7.34 4.03 -17.83
C ARG A 259 -6.71 3.51 -19.13
N ILE A 260 -6.22 2.27 -19.16
CA ILE A 260 -5.47 1.70 -20.29
C ILE A 260 -6.33 1.64 -21.58
N GLU A 261 -7.62 1.33 -21.46
CA GLU A 261 -8.54 1.32 -22.61
C GLU A 261 -9.81 2.13 -22.28
N PRO A 262 -9.75 3.47 -22.43
CA PRO A 262 -10.85 4.36 -22.02
C PRO A 262 -12.18 4.06 -22.72
N GLN A 263 -12.12 3.51 -23.93
CA GLN A 263 -13.29 3.11 -24.73
C GLN A 263 -14.11 1.99 -24.06
N ARG A 264 -13.45 1.10 -23.30
CA ARG A 264 -14.07 -0.02 -22.58
C ARG A 264 -14.36 0.31 -21.11
N ALA A 265 -13.96 1.48 -20.63
CA ALA A 265 -14.08 1.86 -19.22
C ALA A 265 -15.52 1.78 -18.68
N VAL A 266 -16.53 2.03 -19.50
CA VAL A 266 -17.95 1.94 -19.07
C VAL A 266 -18.34 0.51 -18.75
N GLN A 267 -17.98 -0.46 -19.61
CA GLN A 267 -18.30 -1.88 -19.41
C GLN A 267 -17.51 -2.45 -18.23
N ARG A 268 -16.25 -2.05 -18.07
CA ARG A 268 -15.40 -2.43 -16.94
C ARG A 268 -15.92 -1.86 -15.62
N ALA A 269 -16.36 -0.59 -15.61
CA ALA A 269 -17.00 0.02 -14.45
C ALA A 269 -18.33 -0.67 -14.10
N TYR A 270 -19.13 -1.05 -15.10
CA TYR A 270 -20.34 -1.85 -14.89
C TYR A 270 -20.01 -3.17 -14.18
N LEU A 271 -18.95 -3.86 -14.59
CA LEU A 271 -18.51 -5.09 -13.92
C LEU A 271 -18.10 -4.85 -12.47
N LEU A 272 -17.36 -3.78 -12.18
CA LEU A 272 -16.97 -3.40 -10.82
C LEU A 272 -18.18 -3.03 -9.94
N THR A 273 -19.25 -2.48 -10.54
CA THR A 273 -20.53 -2.27 -9.86
C THR A 273 -21.26 -3.59 -9.58
N ARG A 274 -21.14 -4.59 -10.46
CA ARG A 274 -21.82 -5.88 -10.30
C ARG A 274 -21.10 -6.87 -9.38
N LEU A 275 -19.78 -6.80 -9.36
CA LEU A 275 -18.90 -7.71 -8.64
C LEU A 275 -17.77 -6.93 -7.93
N PRO A 276 -18.07 -6.07 -6.95
CA PRO A 276 -17.05 -5.32 -6.23
C PRO A 276 -16.02 -6.23 -5.56
N SER A 277 -16.44 -7.37 -5.02
CA SER A 277 -15.54 -8.33 -4.35
C SER A 277 -14.50 -8.96 -5.27
N PHE A 278 -14.66 -8.83 -6.59
CA PHE A 278 -13.72 -9.31 -7.60
C PHE A 278 -12.76 -8.21 -8.09
N ALA A 279 -12.81 -7.00 -7.52
CA ALA A 279 -11.99 -5.86 -7.94
C ALA A 279 -10.48 -6.20 -8.00
N THR A 280 -9.94 -6.76 -6.92
CA THR A 280 -8.53 -7.19 -6.85
C THR A 280 -8.20 -8.23 -7.92
N PHE A 281 -9.09 -9.20 -8.12
CA PHE A 281 -8.94 -10.22 -9.15
C PHE A 281 -8.93 -9.63 -10.56
N PHE A 282 -9.83 -8.71 -10.87
CA PHE A 282 -9.85 -8.05 -12.18
C PHE A 282 -8.59 -7.21 -12.40
N ALA A 283 -8.14 -6.47 -11.38
CA ALA A 283 -6.88 -5.74 -11.45
C ALA A 283 -5.68 -6.68 -11.72
N GLU A 284 -5.60 -7.82 -11.03
CA GLU A 284 -4.50 -8.77 -11.21
C GLU A 284 -4.53 -9.50 -12.56
N ALA A 285 -5.71 -9.99 -12.97
CA ALA A 285 -5.86 -10.86 -14.12
C ALA A 285 -5.99 -10.12 -15.46
N MET A 286 -6.52 -8.90 -15.43
CA MET A 286 -6.89 -8.17 -16.64
C MET A 286 -5.90 -7.07 -16.99
N LEU A 287 -5.03 -6.66 -16.07
CA LEU A 287 -3.94 -5.76 -16.40
C LEU A 287 -2.89 -6.49 -17.26
N PRO A 288 -2.35 -5.82 -18.30
CA PRO A 288 -1.31 -6.40 -19.15
C PRO A 288 -0.14 -6.90 -18.29
N SER A 289 0.09 -8.21 -18.31
CA SER A 289 1.24 -8.87 -17.69
C SER A 289 2.18 -9.31 -18.80
N THR A 290 2.74 -8.39 -19.56
CA THR A 290 3.74 -8.77 -20.56
C THR A 290 5.04 -9.11 -19.81
N LEU A 291 5.43 -10.39 -19.84
CA LEU A 291 6.70 -11.01 -19.37
C LEU A 291 6.70 -11.83 -18.06
N SER A 292 5.82 -12.83 -17.97
CA SER A 292 6.14 -14.08 -17.24
C SER A 292 6.85 -15.13 -18.10
N GLY A 293 7.19 -14.81 -19.35
CA GLY A 293 7.94 -15.69 -20.24
C GLY A 293 9.13 -14.96 -20.86
N GLN A 294 10.32 -15.56 -20.70
CA GLN A 294 11.63 -15.17 -21.27
C GLN A 294 12.36 -14.02 -20.56
N ASP A 295 13.20 -14.36 -19.57
CA ASP A 295 14.66 -14.33 -19.78
C ASP A 295 15.44 -14.81 -18.55
N GLY A 296 16.48 -15.61 -18.83
CA GLY A 296 17.47 -16.05 -17.88
C GLY A 296 18.48 -14.94 -17.61
N GLY A 297 18.68 -14.61 -16.33
CA GLY A 297 19.71 -13.66 -15.92
C GLY A 297 19.34 -12.92 -14.64
N ARG A 298 19.85 -13.44 -13.51
CA ARG A 298 19.96 -12.82 -12.18
C ARG A 298 18.91 -11.73 -11.83
N ARG A 299 17.91 -12.11 -11.02
CA ARG A 299 17.14 -11.16 -10.19
C ARG A 299 16.97 -11.72 -8.77
N PRO A 300 17.03 -10.86 -7.73
CA PRO A 300 16.98 -11.28 -6.32
C PRO A 300 15.64 -11.94 -5.98
N PHE A 301 15.67 -12.83 -4.98
CA PHE A 301 14.60 -13.72 -4.53
C PHE A 301 13.18 -13.15 -4.66
N ASP A 302 12.44 -13.62 -5.66
CA ASP A 302 11.02 -13.32 -5.80
C ASP A 302 10.18 -14.49 -5.27
N LEU A 303 9.71 -14.36 -4.03
CA LEU A 303 8.77 -15.32 -3.43
C LEU A 303 7.46 -15.42 -4.24
N ARG A 304 7.12 -14.41 -5.06
CA ARG A 304 5.98 -14.49 -5.98
C ARG A 304 6.23 -15.47 -7.12
N ARG A 305 7.46 -15.77 -7.54
CA ARG A 305 7.74 -16.79 -8.57
C ARG A 305 7.40 -18.21 -8.12
N LEU A 306 7.45 -18.51 -6.82
CA LEU A 306 7.01 -19.81 -6.28
C LEU A 306 5.47 -19.93 -6.25
N ALA A 307 4.77 -18.81 -6.07
CA ALA A 307 3.31 -18.73 -6.23
C ALA A 307 2.85 -18.64 -7.71
N ALA A 308 3.69 -18.08 -8.58
CA ALA A 308 3.42 -17.80 -10.00
C ALA A 308 3.61 -19.01 -10.94
N ARG A 309 3.48 -20.24 -10.43
CA ARG A 309 3.15 -21.40 -11.30
C ARG A 309 1.75 -21.27 -11.96
N SER A 310 1.08 -20.12 -11.79
CA SER A 310 -0.22 -19.75 -12.34
C SER A 310 -0.23 -19.30 -13.81
N ASP A 311 0.92 -19.08 -14.45
CA ASP A 311 0.97 -18.62 -15.86
C ASP A 311 1.04 -19.79 -16.86
N SER A 312 0.04 -20.67 -16.78
CA SER A 312 -0.17 -21.68 -17.82
C SER A 312 -0.75 -21.04 -19.10
N ALA A 313 -0.49 -21.64 -20.27
CA ALA A 313 -1.12 -21.22 -21.52
C ALA A 313 -2.66 -21.19 -21.43
N HIS A 314 -3.22 -22.05 -20.57
CA HIS A 314 -4.64 -22.08 -20.24
C HIS A 314 -5.08 -20.81 -19.49
N SER A 315 -4.29 -20.31 -18.53
CA SER A 315 -4.56 -19.08 -17.79
C SER A 315 -4.59 -17.85 -18.71
N LEU A 316 -3.64 -17.74 -19.63
CA LEU A 316 -3.59 -16.64 -20.61
C LEU A 316 -4.75 -16.69 -21.60
N HIS A 317 -5.07 -17.89 -22.11
CA HIS A 317 -6.20 -18.10 -23.00
C HIS A 317 -7.52 -17.70 -22.34
N TRP A 318 -7.72 -18.15 -21.10
CA TRP A 318 -8.89 -17.80 -20.29
C TRP A 318 -8.99 -16.29 -20.05
N ALA A 319 -7.89 -15.62 -19.67
CA ALA A 319 -7.90 -14.18 -19.40
C ALA A 319 -8.30 -13.41 -20.66
N GLY A 320 -7.85 -13.88 -21.84
CA GLY A 320 -8.29 -13.37 -23.12
C GLY A 320 -9.79 -13.58 -23.39
N MET A 321 -10.36 -14.74 -23.03
CA MET A 321 -11.81 -14.98 -23.15
C MET A 321 -12.62 -14.06 -22.23
N LEU A 322 -12.26 -13.98 -20.95
CA LEU A 322 -12.92 -13.10 -19.99
C LEU A 322 -12.87 -11.65 -20.47
N ARG A 323 -11.69 -11.18 -20.92
CA ARG A 323 -11.53 -9.82 -21.45
C ARG A 323 -12.46 -9.53 -22.61
N ARG A 324 -12.55 -10.43 -23.58
CA ARG A 324 -13.50 -10.28 -24.69
C ARG A 324 -14.94 -10.25 -24.23
N ALA A 325 -15.34 -11.11 -23.28
CA ALA A 325 -16.69 -11.13 -22.74
C ALA A 325 -17.05 -9.83 -22.01
N VAL A 326 -16.16 -9.33 -21.15
CA VAL A 326 -16.32 -8.07 -20.42
C VAL A 326 -16.40 -6.90 -21.39
N ASP A 327 -15.45 -6.80 -22.32
CA ASP A 327 -15.42 -5.73 -23.31
C ASP A 327 -16.59 -5.85 -24.32
N ALA A 328 -17.23 -7.01 -24.46
CA ALA A 328 -18.46 -7.18 -25.24
C ALA A 328 -19.74 -6.92 -24.43
N GLY A 329 -19.66 -6.76 -23.10
CA GLY A 329 -20.81 -6.63 -22.21
C GLY A 329 -21.65 -7.91 -22.12
N GLN A 330 -21.02 -9.07 -22.26
CA GLN A 330 -21.71 -10.37 -22.28
C GLN A 330 -21.75 -10.99 -20.87
N ASP A 331 -22.70 -10.55 -20.05
CA ASP A 331 -22.85 -10.97 -18.64
C ASP A 331 -22.77 -12.50 -18.46
N ARG A 332 -23.47 -13.26 -19.31
CA ARG A 332 -23.44 -14.73 -19.28
C ARG A 332 -22.04 -15.30 -19.48
N ALA A 333 -21.33 -14.84 -20.50
CA ALA A 333 -19.98 -15.32 -20.81
C ALA A 333 -18.97 -14.88 -19.75
N THR A 334 -19.15 -13.70 -19.15
CA THR A 334 -18.35 -13.23 -18.02
C THR A 334 -18.54 -14.12 -16.80
N ILE A 335 -19.78 -14.43 -16.43
CA ILE A 335 -20.12 -15.31 -15.31
C ILE A 335 -19.53 -16.71 -15.52
N GLU A 336 -19.76 -17.32 -16.69
CA GLU A 336 -19.22 -18.64 -17.05
C GLU A 336 -17.69 -18.65 -16.98
N SER A 337 -17.03 -17.60 -17.48
CA SER A 337 -15.57 -17.47 -17.41
C SER A 337 -15.07 -17.36 -15.97
N ILE A 338 -15.73 -16.56 -15.12
CA ILE A 338 -15.33 -16.42 -13.71
C ILE A 338 -15.52 -17.75 -12.98
N ALA A 339 -16.66 -18.42 -13.16
CA ALA A 339 -16.96 -19.70 -12.54
C ALA A 339 -15.89 -20.75 -12.91
N GLN A 340 -15.54 -20.83 -14.20
CA GLN A 340 -14.47 -21.70 -14.67
C GLN A 340 -13.12 -21.39 -14.02
N ARG A 341 -12.76 -20.11 -13.84
CA ARG A 341 -11.48 -19.69 -13.24
C ARG A 341 -11.35 -20.10 -11.78
N PHE A 342 -12.45 -20.02 -11.03
CA PHE A 342 -12.48 -20.37 -9.61
C PHE A 342 -12.86 -21.84 -9.37
N ALA A 343 -13.19 -22.58 -10.44
CA ALA A 343 -13.64 -23.97 -10.40
C ALA A 343 -14.85 -24.16 -9.48
N VAL A 344 -15.88 -23.33 -9.69
CA VAL A 344 -17.16 -23.35 -8.98
C VAL A 344 -18.32 -23.37 -9.97
N ASP A 345 -19.53 -23.70 -9.52
CA ASP A 345 -20.72 -23.63 -10.35
C ASP A 345 -21.09 -22.19 -10.73
N ASP A 346 -21.58 -21.98 -11.96
CA ASP A 346 -22.03 -20.69 -12.46
C ASP A 346 -23.06 -20.01 -11.54
N ASN A 347 -23.91 -20.79 -10.87
CA ASN A 347 -24.96 -20.27 -9.99
C ASN A 347 -24.39 -19.57 -8.76
N VAL A 348 -23.20 -19.96 -8.29
CA VAL A 348 -22.48 -19.24 -7.22
C VAL A 348 -22.20 -17.81 -7.67
N ILE A 349 -21.62 -17.65 -8.86
CA ILE A 349 -21.28 -16.34 -9.41
C ILE A 349 -22.54 -15.54 -9.76
N ARG A 350 -23.57 -16.18 -10.34
CA ARG A 350 -24.87 -15.53 -10.62
C ARG A 350 -25.52 -14.99 -9.36
N ARG A 351 -25.42 -15.71 -8.25
CA ARG A 351 -25.99 -15.28 -6.98
C ARG A 351 -25.25 -14.09 -6.41
N ILE A 352 -23.91 -14.13 -6.36
CA ILE A 352 -23.09 -13.00 -5.90
C ILE A 352 -23.36 -11.75 -6.76
N TRP A 353 -23.50 -11.94 -8.08
CA TRP A 353 -23.86 -10.87 -9.01
C TRP A 353 -25.21 -10.19 -8.68
N ARG A 354 -26.17 -10.95 -8.15
CA ARG A 354 -27.53 -10.46 -7.81
C ARG A 354 -27.63 -9.88 -6.41
N GLU A 355 -27.05 -10.56 -5.42
CA GLU A 355 -27.29 -10.31 -3.99
C GLU A 355 -26.16 -9.53 -3.31
N GLN A 356 -25.01 -9.33 -3.97
CA GLN A 356 -23.88 -8.48 -3.55
C GLN A 356 -23.72 -8.33 -2.03
N PRO A 357 -23.20 -9.35 -1.33
CA PRO A 357 -23.05 -9.29 0.12
C PRO A 357 -21.97 -8.27 0.51
N ASP A 358 -22.37 -7.16 1.16
CA ASP A 358 -21.44 -6.11 1.62
C ASP A 358 -20.32 -6.68 2.50
N ALA A 359 -20.65 -7.65 3.35
CA ALA A 359 -19.73 -8.32 4.27
C ALA A 359 -18.59 -9.08 3.56
N LEU A 360 -18.75 -9.43 2.28
CA LEU A 360 -17.70 -10.08 1.49
C LEU A 360 -16.51 -9.13 1.23
N GLY A 361 -16.75 -7.82 1.20
CA GLY A 361 -15.71 -6.82 0.96
C GLY A 361 -14.99 -7.06 -0.37
N GLN A 362 -13.66 -6.91 -0.36
CA GLN A 362 -12.77 -7.12 -1.51
C GLN A 362 -11.55 -7.93 -1.07
N PRO A 363 -11.70 -9.24 -0.88
CA PRO A 363 -10.62 -10.08 -0.37
C PRO A 363 -9.54 -10.26 -1.45
N PRO A 364 -8.28 -10.55 -1.06
CA PRO A 364 -7.26 -10.95 -2.01
C PRO A 364 -7.73 -12.12 -2.89
N THR A 365 -7.30 -12.19 -4.15
CA THR A 365 -7.77 -13.20 -5.12
C THR A 365 -7.67 -14.64 -4.60
N TRP A 366 -6.60 -14.97 -3.88
CA TRP A 366 -6.42 -16.31 -3.30
C TRP A 366 -7.49 -16.63 -2.24
N HIS A 367 -7.88 -15.65 -1.43
CA HIS A 367 -8.87 -15.83 -0.35
C HIS A 367 -10.27 -15.86 -0.93
N LEU A 368 -10.55 -15.01 -1.92
CA LEU A 368 -11.77 -15.08 -2.72
C LEU A 368 -12.00 -16.49 -3.28
N ALA A 369 -10.95 -17.13 -3.82
CA ALA A 369 -11.04 -18.50 -4.33
C ALA A 369 -11.43 -19.53 -3.25
N GLN A 370 -10.97 -19.35 -2.00
CA GLN A 370 -11.36 -20.24 -0.91
C GLN A 370 -12.81 -19.99 -0.47
N ILE A 371 -13.21 -18.73 -0.40
CA ILE A 371 -14.59 -18.33 -0.06
C ILE A 371 -15.57 -18.92 -1.07
N LEU A 372 -15.31 -18.73 -2.38
CA LEU A 372 -16.17 -19.23 -3.44
C LEU A 372 -16.30 -20.75 -3.43
N ARG A 373 -15.21 -21.48 -3.25
CA ARG A 373 -15.25 -22.96 -3.17
C ARG A 373 -16.03 -23.46 -1.96
N ARG A 374 -16.02 -22.73 -0.86
CA ARG A 374 -16.86 -23.08 0.30
C ARG A 374 -18.33 -22.79 0.05
N LEU A 375 -18.65 -21.66 -0.57
CA LEU A 375 -20.02 -21.35 -0.97
C LEU A 375 -20.58 -22.36 -1.97
N ASP A 376 -19.73 -22.88 -2.86
CA ASP A 376 -20.07 -23.93 -3.83
C ASP A 376 -20.34 -25.29 -3.15
N ALA A 377 -19.63 -25.59 -2.07
CA ALA A 377 -19.86 -26.80 -1.26
C ALA A 377 -21.12 -26.73 -0.38
N LEU A 378 -21.62 -25.52 -0.10
CA LEU A 378 -22.86 -25.32 0.64
C LEU A 378 -24.06 -25.39 -0.30
N SER A 379 -25.19 -25.90 0.19
CA SER A 379 -26.43 -25.75 -0.55
C SER A 379 -26.80 -24.26 -0.62
N HIS A 380 -27.49 -23.83 -1.69
CA HIS A 380 -27.91 -22.44 -1.80
C HIS A 380 -28.79 -21.97 -0.62
N ARG A 381 -29.47 -22.88 0.10
CA ARG A 381 -30.27 -22.50 1.27
C ARG A 381 -29.42 -22.24 2.53
N ASP A 382 -28.19 -22.73 2.54
CA ASP A 382 -27.27 -22.63 3.68
C ASP A 382 -26.25 -21.50 3.53
N TRP A 383 -26.43 -20.65 2.51
CA TRP A 383 -25.61 -19.46 2.38
C TRP A 383 -25.89 -18.48 3.51
N PRO A 384 -24.87 -17.75 4.00
CA PRO A 384 -25.10 -16.74 5.02
C PRO A 384 -26.08 -15.67 4.55
N GLU A 385 -27.09 -15.39 5.39
CA GLU A 385 -28.07 -14.33 5.15
C GLU A 385 -27.70 -13.04 5.88
N ASP A 386 -26.83 -13.11 6.88
CA ASP A 386 -26.44 -12.00 7.74
C ASP A 386 -24.92 -11.75 7.75
N GLU A 387 -24.55 -10.53 8.13
CA GLU A 387 -23.15 -10.10 8.20
C GLU A 387 -22.28 -10.98 9.13
N PRO A 388 -22.74 -11.39 10.34
CA PRO A 388 -21.99 -12.32 11.18
C PRO A 388 -21.71 -13.67 10.51
N GLY A 389 -22.69 -14.24 9.81
CA GLY A 389 -22.52 -15.49 9.07
C GLY A 389 -21.48 -15.36 7.96
N TRP A 390 -21.52 -14.25 7.20
CA TRP A 390 -20.51 -13.94 6.19
C TRP A 390 -19.10 -13.79 6.80
N ARG A 391 -18.96 -13.04 7.89
CA ARG A 391 -17.67 -12.87 8.58
C ARG A 391 -17.10 -14.20 9.06
N ARG A 392 -17.94 -15.08 9.59
CA ARG A 392 -17.53 -16.43 10.02
C ARG A 392 -17.05 -17.27 8.84
N LEU A 393 -17.81 -17.29 7.74
CA LEU A 393 -17.42 -18.01 6.53
C LEU A 393 -16.08 -17.51 5.98
N ILE A 394 -15.87 -16.19 5.95
CA ILE A 394 -14.63 -15.56 5.49
C ILE A 394 -13.45 -15.91 6.39
N ALA A 395 -13.62 -15.81 7.72
CA ALA A 395 -12.58 -16.15 8.69
C ALA A 395 -12.20 -17.63 8.62
N ASP A 396 -13.20 -18.50 8.47
CA ASP A 396 -12.95 -19.93 8.37
C ASP A 396 -12.25 -20.24 7.03
N ALA A 397 -12.44 -19.45 5.96
CA ALA A 397 -11.90 -19.66 4.61
C ALA A 397 -10.40 -19.36 4.44
N VAL A 398 -9.62 -19.40 5.53
CA VAL A 398 -8.16 -19.32 5.51
C VAL A 398 -7.60 -20.75 5.45
N PRO A 399 -6.67 -21.07 4.52
CA PRO A 399 -6.01 -22.38 4.48
C PRO A 399 -5.32 -22.69 5.81
N ALA A 400 -5.37 -23.94 6.27
CA ALA A 400 -4.66 -24.36 7.49
C ALA A 400 -3.14 -24.13 7.43
N GLU A 401 -2.58 -24.00 6.22
CA GLU A 401 -1.16 -23.69 5.96
C GLU A 401 -0.82 -22.19 6.11
N ALA A 402 -1.83 -21.33 6.29
CA ALA A 402 -1.70 -19.87 6.45
C ALA A 402 -2.01 -19.37 7.87
N LEU A 403 -2.35 -20.29 8.79
CA LEU A 403 -2.41 -20.07 10.24
C LEU A 403 -1.11 -20.56 10.88
#